data_AF-A0A3M2LUD6-F1
#
_entry.id   AF-A0A3M2LUD6-F1
#
_cell.length_a   1.000
_cell.length_b   1.000
_cell.length_c   1.000
_cell.angle_alpha   90.00
_cell.angle_beta   90.00
_cell.angle_gamma   90.00
#
_symmetry.space_group_name_H-M   'P 1'
#
loop_
_entity.id
_entity.type
_entity.pdbx_description
1 polymer ?
#
loop_
_entity_poly.entity_id
_entity_poly.type
_entity_poly.pdbx_seq_one_letter_code
_entity_poly.pdbx_strand_id
1 'polypeptide(L)'
;MNGGVVSDLVMLVRTYEPDRPLRVCRVPYPPAARGTTAVLVIPRGGGLRAPRLALFTGRDDDNAAELCPPGALTALDAHVVARYDDAQDLPRREFADVLTGRVRRPSRSAFERLSAVLRRYPGCSVAVGPSGDQEVAVLRGGATVRSLSTPRRSRSGADLWPDVHGSFLYCWTTAGLPLGDLSHCVLIVGRLGTFGDRPHLEASGRVLITSVEDGVAVRRLAS
;
A
#
# COMPACT_ATOMS: atom_id res chain seq x y z
N MET A 1 -32.63 6.61 -3.00
CA MET A 1 -31.89 5.33 -3.16
C MET A 1 -30.53 5.68 -3.71
N ASN A 2 -29.52 5.77 -2.84
CA ASN A 2 -28.16 6.10 -3.24
C ASN A 2 -27.49 4.83 -3.75
N GLY A 3 -27.08 4.82 -5.02
CA GLY A 3 -26.27 3.77 -5.61
C GLY A 3 -24.98 3.63 -4.82
N GLY A 4 -24.89 2.57 -4.03
CA GLY A 4 -23.67 2.20 -3.34
C GLY A 4 -22.64 1.84 -4.40
N VAL A 5 -21.59 2.65 -4.52
CA VAL A 5 -20.36 2.26 -5.18
C VAL A 5 -19.93 0.96 -4.49
N VAL A 6 -20.08 -0.15 -5.20
CA VAL A 6 -19.56 -1.44 -4.75
C VAL A 6 -18.06 -1.26 -4.72
N SER A 7 -17.51 -0.92 -3.55
CA SER A 7 -16.08 -0.76 -3.35
C SER A 7 -15.38 -1.96 -3.98
N ASP A 8 -14.51 -1.67 -4.96
CA ASP A 8 -13.77 -2.64 -5.76
C ASP A 8 -13.20 -3.74 -4.87
N LEU A 9 -13.74 -4.94 -5.05
CA LEU A 9 -13.43 -6.10 -4.21
C LEU A 9 -12.03 -6.65 -4.48
N VAL A 10 -11.46 -6.34 -5.66
CA VAL A 10 -10.17 -6.84 -6.12
C VAL A 10 -9.30 -5.64 -6.46
N MET A 11 -8.13 -5.60 -5.84
CA MET A 11 -7.05 -4.69 -6.16
C MET A 11 -6.07 -5.41 -7.08
N LEU A 12 -5.85 -4.86 -8.26
CA LEU A 12 -4.85 -5.33 -9.20
C LEU A 12 -3.61 -4.43 -9.08
N VAL A 13 -2.45 -5.04 -8.84
CA VAL A 13 -1.18 -4.33 -8.68
C VAL A 13 -0.19 -4.74 -9.75
N ARG A 14 0.34 -3.73 -10.45
CA ARG A 14 1.38 -3.89 -11.47
C ARG A 14 2.65 -3.21 -11.01
N THR A 15 3.74 -3.96 -10.89
CA THR A 15 5.05 -3.42 -10.49
C THR A 15 5.98 -3.34 -11.68
N TYR A 16 6.46 -2.13 -11.96
CA TYR A 16 7.38 -1.84 -13.06
C TYR A 16 8.76 -1.48 -12.54
N GLU A 17 9.78 -1.84 -13.31
CA GLU A 17 11.11 -1.22 -13.24
C GLU A 17 11.17 -0.13 -14.31
N PRO A 18 11.19 1.17 -13.93
CA PRO A 18 11.14 2.23 -14.90
C PRO A 18 12.42 2.29 -15.75
N ASP A 19 12.26 2.23 -17.08
CA ASP A 19 13.36 2.28 -18.05
C ASP A 19 13.60 3.71 -18.59
N ARG A 20 12.72 4.65 -18.21
CA ARG A 20 12.77 6.06 -18.60
C ARG A 20 12.60 6.97 -17.38
N PRO A 21 13.13 8.21 -17.42
CA PRO A 21 12.94 9.16 -16.34
C PRO A 21 11.45 9.47 -16.11
N LEU A 22 10.95 9.15 -14.92
CA LEU A 22 9.60 9.52 -14.48
C LEU A 22 9.62 10.95 -13.93
N ARG A 23 8.82 11.85 -14.51
CA ARG A 23 8.68 13.20 -13.97
C ARG A 23 7.82 13.15 -12.70
N VAL A 24 8.41 13.49 -11.56
CA VAL A 24 7.68 13.62 -10.29
C VAL A 24 7.35 15.08 -10.07
N CYS A 25 6.07 15.42 -10.08
CA CYS A 25 5.57 16.76 -9.83
C CYS A 25 4.86 16.79 -8.48
N ARG A 26 5.07 17.85 -7.70
CA ARG A 26 4.13 18.20 -6.63
C ARG A 26 2.94 18.89 -7.28
N VAL A 27 1.73 18.54 -6.84
CA VAL A 27 0.47 19.08 -7.37
C VAL A 27 0.54 20.61 -7.51
N PRO A 28 0.42 21.19 -8.72
CA PRO A 28 -0.19 22.50 -8.88
C PRO A 28 -1.72 22.31 -8.89
N TYR A 29 -2.42 23.10 -8.09
CA TYR A 29 -3.88 23.10 -8.07
C TYR A 29 -4.43 23.58 -9.42
N PRO A 30 -5.45 22.91 -10.01
CA PRO A 30 -6.22 21.78 -9.49
C PRO A 30 -5.62 20.39 -9.85
N PRO A 31 -5.89 19.35 -9.05
CA PRO A 31 -5.38 17.99 -9.27
C PRO A 31 -5.85 17.44 -10.63
N ALA A 32 -5.03 16.61 -11.27
CA ALA A 32 -5.48 15.89 -12.45
C ALA A 32 -6.65 14.97 -12.05
N ALA A 33 -7.83 15.19 -12.63
CA ALA A 33 -9.03 14.41 -12.34
C ALA A 33 -8.92 12.92 -12.75
N ARG A 34 -7.81 12.53 -13.42
CA ARG A 34 -7.61 11.21 -14.03
C ARG A 34 -6.17 10.75 -13.79
N GLY A 35 -6.00 9.57 -13.20
CA GLY A 35 -4.70 8.94 -13.00
C GLY A 35 -4.80 7.76 -12.06
N THR A 36 -3.95 6.76 -12.25
CA THR A 36 -3.93 5.52 -11.47
C THR A 36 -3.14 5.72 -10.18
N THR A 37 -3.64 5.23 -9.05
CA THR A 37 -2.92 5.29 -7.78
C THR A 37 -1.57 4.59 -7.91
N ALA A 38 -0.49 5.22 -7.45
CA ALA A 38 0.85 4.73 -7.65
C ALA A 38 1.75 4.95 -6.44
N VAL A 39 2.66 4.00 -6.21
CA VAL A 39 3.75 4.10 -5.24
C VAL A 39 5.08 3.93 -5.99
N LEU A 40 5.85 5.01 -6.04
CA LEU A 40 7.23 5.00 -6.52
C LEU A 40 8.18 4.72 -5.35
N VAL A 41 8.90 3.61 -5.46
CA VAL A 41 9.94 3.18 -4.53
C VAL A 41 11.29 3.63 -5.07
N ILE A 42 11.97 4.52 -4.34
CA ILE A 42 13.30 5.00 -4.70
C ILE A 42 14.31 4.44 -3.68
N PRO A 43 15.17 3.48 -4.09
CA PRO A 43 16.21 2.96 -3.23
C PRO A 43 17.21 4.06 -2.88
N ARG A 44 17.63 4.10 -1.61
CA ARG A 44 18.71 4.97 -1.09
C ARG A 44 19.86 4.16 -0.50
N GLY A 45 19.79 2.83 -0.57
CA GLY A 45 20.72 1.87 0.00
C GLY A 45 20.09 0.47 0.01
N GLY A 46 20.72 -0.47 0.71
CA GLY A 46 20.24 -1.85 0.81
C GLY A 46 20.57 -2.72 -0.41
N GLY A 47 19.85 -3.83 -0.56
CA GLY A 47 20.01 -4.77 -1.67
C GLY A 47 19.37 -4.29 -2.97
N LEU A 48 18.29 -3.51 -2.87
CA LEU A 48 17.57 -2.98 -4.02
C LEU A 48 18.37 -1.89 -4.77
N ARG A 49 18.55 -2.07 -6.08
CA ARG A 49 19.36 -1.18 -6.92
C ARG A 49 18.55 -0.24 -7.81
N ALA A 50 17.44 -0.72 -8.37
CA ALA A 50 16.63 0.02 -9.32
C ALA A 50 15.34 0.56 -8.67
N PRO A 51 14.86 1.75 -9.08
CA PRO A 51 13.53 2.21 -8.71
C PRO A 51 12.45 1.21 -9.13
N ARG A 52 11.37 1.15 -8.34
CA ARG A 52 10.18 0.37 -8.68
C ARG A 52 8.95 1.24 -8.63
N LEU A 53 8.01 1.02 -9.53
CA LEU A 53 6.74 1.73 -9.55
C LEU A 53 5.60 0.71 -9.46
N ALA A 54 4.87 0.72 -8.35
CA ALA A 54 3.67 -0.08 -8.18
C ALA A 54 2.44 0.76 -8.55
N LEU A 55 1.61 0.25 -9.47
CA LEU A 55 0.33 0.84 -9.87
C LEU A 55 -0.81 0.02 -9.28
N PHE A 56 -1.78 0.68 -8.66
CA PHE A 56 -2.91 0.10 -7.95
C PHE A 56 -4.19 0.46 -8.70
N THR A 57 -4.85 -0.55 -9.26
CA THR A 57 -6.04 -0.39 -10.07
C THR A 57 -7.17 -1.21 -9.47
N GLY A 58 -8.32 -0.55 -9.24
CA GLY A 58 -9.57 -1.25 -8.94
C GLY A 58 -10.09 -2.00 -10.17
N ARG A 59 -11.13 -2.82 -9.98
CA ARG A 59 -11.75 -3.58 -11.08
C ARG A 59 -12.37 -2.66 -12.13
N ASP A 60 -12.85 -1.49 -11.71
CA ASP A 60 -13.52 -0.52 -12.60
C ASP A 60 -12.57 0.56 -13.16
N ASP A 61 -11.27 0.54 -12.81
CA ASP A 61 -10.30 1.54 -13.28
C ASP A 61 -9.62 1.08 -14.58
N ASP A 62 -10.41 0.99 -15.67
CA ASP A 62 -9.99 0.57 -17.01
C ASP A 62 -8.91 1.50 -17.64
N ASN A 63 -8.71 2.69 -17.08
CA ASN A 63 -7.75 3.67 -17.59
C ASN A 63 -6.28 3.26 -17.42
N ALA A 64 -5.99 2.21 -16.64
CA ALA A 64 -4.63 1.73 -16.44
C ALA A 64 -3.98 1.18 -17.71
N ALA A 65 -4.79 0.64 -18.63
CA ALA A 65 -4.34 0.12 -19.92
C ALA A 65 -3.92 1.24 -20.88
N GLU A 66 -4.42 2.47 -20.68
CA GLU A 66 -4.07 3.64 -21.51
C GLU A 66 -2.80 4.35 -21.03
N LEU A 67 -2.26 4.00 -19.86
CA LEU A 67 -1.01 4.55 -19.39
C LEU A 67 0.14 3.92 -20.17
N CYS A 68 0.89 4.76 -20.89
CA CYS A 68 2.15 4.37 -21.52
C CYS A 68 3.01 3.67 -20.44
N PRO A 69 3.32 2.37 -20.57
CA PRO A 69 3.89 1.59 -19.48
C PRO A 69 5.22 2.22 -19.08
N PRO A 70 5.43 2.51 -17.79
CA PRO A 70 6.56 3.31 -17.34
C PRO A 70 7.90 2.55 -17.37
N GLY A 71 7.92 1.34 -17.92
CA GLY A 71 9.10 0.49 -18.09
C GLY A 71 8.73 -1.00 -18.18
N ALA A 72 9.66 -1.88 -17.78
CA ALA A 72 9.45 -3.33 -17.81
C ALA A 72 8.54 -3.79 -16.66
N LEU A 73 7.52 -4.59 -16.97
CA LEU A 73 6.68 -5.24 -15.95
C LEU A 73 7.49 -6.32 -15.23
N THR A 74 7.62 -6.20 -13.92
CA THR A 74 8.39 -7.12 -13.07
C THR A 74 7.52 -8.01 -12.18
N ALA A 75 6.31 -7.56 -11.84
CA ALA A 75 5.34 -8.37 -11.10
C ALA A 75 3.90 -7.90 -11.40
N LEU A 76 2.96 -8.85 -11.36
CA LEU A 76 1.52 -8.65 -11.49
C LEU A 76 0.82 -9.49 -10.42
N ASP A 77 -0.04 -8.86 -9.63
CA ASP A 77 -0.76 -9.53 -8.55
C ASP A 77 -2.19 -8.99 -8.44
N ALA A 78 -3.13 -9.84 -8.04
CA ALA A 78 -4.52 -9.47 -7.80
C ALA A 78 -4.96 -10.03 -6.44
N HIS A 79 -5.46 -9.16 -5.58
CA HIS A 79 -5.78 -9.52 -4.20
C HIS A 79 -7.00 -8.76 -3.68
N VAL A 80 -7.61 -9.29 -2.62
CA VAL A 80 -8.81 -8.72 -1.99
C VAL A 80 -8.40 -7.86 -0.80
N VAL A 81 -8.90 -6.62 -0.76
CA VAL A 81 -8.74 -5.70 0.36
C VAL A 81 -10.08 -5.53 1.05
N ALA A 82 -10.12 -5.61 2.38
CA ALA A 82 -11.33 -5.37 3.16
C ALA A 82 -11.04 -4.56 4.43
N ARG A 83 -11.96 -3.70 4.83
CA ARG A 83 -11.89 -2.94 6.07
C ARG A 83 -12.54 -3.71 7.22
N TYR A 84 -11.78 -3.96 8.27
CA TYR A 84 -12.28 -4.72 9.42
C TYR A 84 -13.16 -3.87 10.37
N ASP A 85 -13.22 -2.56 10.19
CA ASP A 85 -14.11 -1.63 10.90
C ASP A 85 -15.32 -1.17 10.07
N ASP A 86 -15.41 -1.55 8.79
CA ASP A 86 -16.54 -1.26 7.91
C ASP A 86 -17.54 -2.43 7.86
N ALA A 87 -18.79 -2.18 8.26
CA ALA A 87 -19.84 -3.20 8.26
C ALA A 87 -20.14 -3.77 6.87
N GLN A 88 -19.93 -2.98 5.80
CA GLN A 88 -20.15 -3.42 4.42
C GLN A 88 -19.15 -4.50 3.99
N ASP A 89 -17.95 -4.50 4.59
CA ASP A 89 -16.90 -5.46 4.29
C ASP A 89 -16.99 -6.73 5.14
N LEU A 90 -17.96 -6.84 6.06
CA LEU A 90 -18.10 -8.00 6.95
C LEU A 90 -18.09 -9.36 6.21
N PRO A 91 -18.82 -9.54 5.09
CA PRO A 91 -18.78 -10.80 4.33
C PRO A 91 -17.44 -11.08 3.63
N ARG A 92 -16.62 -10.04 3.44
CA ARG A 92 -15.38 -10.10 2.63
C ARG A 92 -14.15 -10.40 3.49
N ARG A 93 -14.18 -10.05 4.77
CA ARG A 93 -13.02 -10.19 5.69
C ARG A 93 -12.47 -11.61 5.77
N GLU A 94 -13.29 -12.63 5.56
CA GLU A 94 -12.87 -14.03 5.61
C GLU A 94 -12.01 -14.46 4.42
N PHE A 95 -12.15 -13.78 3.28
CA PHE A 95 -11.46 -14.08 2.03
C PHE A 95 -10.51 -12.96 1.60
N ALA A 96 -10.35 -11.92 2.41
CA ALA A 96 -9.45 -10.83 2.11
C ALA A 96 -7.99 -11.26 2.28
N ASP A 97 -7.11 -10.80 1.41
CA ASP A 97 -5.66 -10.94 1.56
C ASP A 97 -5.09 -9.84 2.45
N VAL A 98 -5.71 -8.66 2.38
CA VAL A 98 -5.31 -7.45 3.11
C VAL A 98 -6.47 -6.93 3.93
N LEU A 99 -6.24 -6.72 5.22
CA LEU A 99 -7.18 -6.11 6.13
C LEU A 99 -6.72 -4.72 6.58
N THR A 100 -7.59 -3.73 6.48
CA THR A 100 -7.28 -2.35 6.89
C THR A 100 -8.33 -1.78 7.84
N GLY A 101 -8.02 -0.69 8.52
CA GLY A 101 -9.00 0.03 9.34
C GLY A 101 -8.45 0.45 10.69
N ARG A 102 -9.35 0.75 11.64
CA ARG A 102 -9.01 1.14 13.02
C ARG A 102 -9.47 0.10 14.03
N VAL A 103 -8.55 -0.48 14.80
CA VAL A 103 -8.93 -1.37 15.92
C VAL A 103 -9.38 -0.54 17.11
N ARG A 104 -10.65 -0.67 17.51
CA ARG A 104 -11.30 0.09 18.61
C ARG A 104 -10.86 -0.27 20.04
N ARG A 105 -9.70 -0.90 20.24
CA ARG A 105 -9.26 -1.36 21.58
C ARG A 105 -8.00 -0.62 22.04
N PRO A 106 -8.11 0.47 22.82
CA PRO A 106 -6.97 1.33 23.16
C PRO A 106 -5.96 0.68 24.12
N SER A 107 -6.33 -0.35 24.88
CA SER A 107 -5.48 -0.94 25.94
C SER A 107 -4.36 -1.88 25.45
N ARG A 108 -4.32 -2.22 24.16
CA ARG A 108 -3.31 -3.12 23.57
C ARG A 108 -2.44 -2.37 22.59
N SER A 109 -1.21 -2.82 22.37
CA SER A 109 -0.34 -2.22 21.33
C SER A 109 -0.93 -2.44 19.93
N ALA A 110 -0.59 -1.58 18.95
CA ALA A 110 -1.08 -1.74 17.58
C ALA A 110 -0.68 -3.10 16.98
N PHE A 111 0.54 -3.56 17.26
CA PHE A 111 1.03 -4.88 16.87
C PHE A 111 0.14 -6.01 17.40
N GLU A 112 -0.16 -6.03 18.71
CA GLU A 112 -0.98 -7.08 19.32
C GLU A 112 -2.39 -7.11 18.73
N ARG A 113 -2.96 -5.94 18.46
CA ARG A 113 -4.29 -5.78 17.88
C ARG A 113 -4.35 -6.30 16.46
N LEU A 114 -3.44 -5.88 15.59
CA LEU A 114 -3.38 -6.32 14.19
C LEU A 114 -3.01 -7.81 14.08
N SER A 115 -2.11 -8.28 14.94
CA SER A 115 -1.81 -9.72 15.06
C SER A 115 -3.05 -10.54 15.44
N ALA A 116 -3.89 -10.03 16.36
CA ALA A 116 -5.15 -10.68 16.71
C ALA A 116 -6.16 -10.68 15.57
N VAL A 117 -6.21 -9.61 14.77
CA VAL A 117 -7.02 -9.55 13.54
C VAL A 117 -6.60 -10.65 12.57
N LEU A 118 -5.31 -10.77 12.27
CA LEU A 118 -4.83 -11.82 11.37
C LEU A 118 -5.03 -13.23 11.95
N ARG A 119 -4.97 -13.44 13.28
CA ARG A 119 -5.33 -14.74 13.88
C ARG A 119 -6.81 -15.07 13.70
N ARG A 120 -7.68 -14.06 13.71
CA ARG A 120 -9.12 -14.23 13.49
C ARG A 120 -9.46 -14.54 12.04
N TYR A 121 -8.70 -14.00 11.10
CA TYR A 121 -8.92 -14.17 9.66
C TYR A 121 -7.70 -14.85 9.03
N PRO A 122 -7.66 -16.20 9.02
CA PRO A 122 -6.45 -16.96 8.64
C PRO A 122 -6.06 -16.83 7.17
N GLY A 123 -6.99 -16.48 6.28
CA GLY A 123 -6.73 -16.19 4.87
C GLY A 123 -5.97 -14.88 4.64
N CYS A 124 -5.96 -13.96 5.62
CA CYS A 124 -5.32 -12.67 5.46
C CYS A 124 -3.81 -12.74 5.68
N SER A 125 -3.08 -12.11 4.76
CA SER A 125 -1.61 -12.01 4.78
C SER A 125 -1.11 -10.73 5.43
N VAL A 126 -1.84 -9.62 5.31
CA VAL A 126 -1.43 -8.31 5.84
C VAL A 126 -2.58 -7.65 6.61
N ALA A 127 -2.29 -7.05 7.77
CA ALA A 127 -3.22 -6.19 8.48
C ALA A 127 -2.59 -4.83 8.77
N VAL A 128 -3.28 -3.75 8.41
CA VAL A 128 -2.82 -2.37 8.54
C VAL A 128 -3.76 -1.56 9.42
N GLY A 129 -3.20 -0.68 10.24
CA GLY A 129 -3.98 0.28 10.99
C GLY A 129 -3.13 1.35 11.68
N PRO A 130 -3.78 2.38 12.23
CA PRO A 130 -3.08 3.48 12.88
C PRO A 130 -2.48 3.07 14.24
N SER A 131 -1.35 3.70 14.57
CA SER A 131 -0.67 3.63 15.87
C SER A 131 -0.18 5.02 16.27
N GLY A 132 -1.07 5.80 16.88
CA GLY A 132 -0.80 7.20 17.21
C GLY A 132 -0.54 8.00 15.94
N ASP A 133 0.70 8.44 15.80
CA ASP A 133 1.19 9.30 14.73
C ASP A 133 1.74 8.54 13.52
N GLN A 134 1.79 7.22 13.60
CA GLN A 134 2.30 6.32 12.57
C GLN A 134 1.20 5.38 12.09
N GLU A 135 1.46 4.74 10.96
CA GLU A 135 0.74 3.56 10.55
C GLU A 135 1.60 2.32 10.80
N VAL A 136 0.94 1.24 11.20
CA VAL A 136 1.57 -0.05 11.48
C VAL A 136 0.92 -1.08 10.60
N ALA A 137 1.73 -1.86 9.91
CA ALA A 137 1.33 -3.06 9.21
C ALA A 137 1.96 -4.28 9.88
N VAL A 138 1.18 -5.34 10.05
CA VAL A 138 1.64 -6.65 10.53
C VAL A 138 1.40 -7.66 9.43
N LEU A 139 2.37 -8.53 9.18
CA LEU A 139 2.29 -9.60 8.19
C LEU A 139 2.05 -10.96 8.84
N ARG A 140 1.48 -11.88 8.06
CA ARG A 140 1.40 -13.31 8.38
C ARG A 140 2.81 -13.88 8.42
N GLY A 141 3.31 -14.14 9.62
CA GLY A 141 4.73 -14.42 9.87
C GLY A 141 5.30 -13.57 11.00
N GLY A 142 4.56 -12.53 11.41
CA GLY A 142 4.88 -11.69 12.56
C GLY A 142 5.77 -10.48 12.23
N ALA A 143 6.20 -10.34 10.98
CA ALA A 143 6.93 -9.15 10.57
C ALA A 143 6.06 -7.90 10.72
N THR A 144 6.68 -6.80 11.11
CA THR A 144 5.99 -5.53 11.35
C THR A 144 6.69 -4.39 10.61
N VAL A 145 5.90 -3.56 9.95
CA VAL A 145 6.37 -2.36 9.24
C VAL A 145 5.71 -1.15 9.85
N ARG A 146 6.52 -0.14 10.21
CA ARG A 146 6.03 1.15 10.68
C ARG A 146 6.32 2.22 9.65
N SER A 147 5.32 3.03 9.35
CA SER A 147 5.43 4.08 8.35
C SER A 147 4.88 5.42 8.83
N LEU A 148 5.53 6.49 8.36
CA LEU A 148 5.11 7.87 8.56
C LEU A 148 4.83 8.52 7.20
N SER A 149 3.61 9.01 6.99
CA SER A 149 3.18 9.67 5.76
C SER A 149 3.10 11.20 5.90
N THR A 150 3.49 11.92 4.85
CA THR A 150 3.42 13.39 4.75
C THR A 150 2.94 13.80 3.36
N PRO A 151 1.95 14.71 3.20
CA PRO A 151 1.05 15.24 4.22
C PRO A 151 0.06 14.17 4.71
N ARG A 152 -0.27 14.18 6.00
CA ARG A 152 -1.17 13.19 6.64
C ARG A 152 -2.62 13.21 6.17
N ARG A 153 -3.04 14.26 5.45
CA ARG A 153 -4.41 14.42 5.00
C ARG A 153 -4.40 15.00 3.60
N SER A 154 -4.90 14.24 2.65
CA SER A 154 -5.51 14.86 1.47
C SER A 154 -6.60 15.79 1.99
N ARG A 155 -6.55 17.08 1.67
CA ARG A 155 -7.62 18.03 2.02
C ARG A 155 -8.95 17.72 1.31
N SER A 156 -8.98 16.70 0.44
CA SER A 156 -10.01 16.49 -0.58
C SER A 156 -10.49 15.03 -0.71
N GLY A 157 -10.26 14.13 0.26
CA GLY A 157 -10.76 12.76 0.10
C GLY A 157 -10.50 11.82 1.28
N ALA A 158 -11.07 10.61 1.18
CA ALA A 158 -10.78 9.51 2.09
C ALA A 158 -9.27 9.22 2.07
N ASP A 159 -8.71 8.94 3.25
CA ASP A 159 -7.32 8.52 3.37
C ASP A 159 -7.15 7.13 2.75
N LEU A 160 -6.70 7.07 1.50
CA LEU A 160 -6.48 5.82 0.75
C LEU A 160 -5.18 5.13 1.18
N TRP A 161 -4.34 5.80 1.97
CA TRP A 161 -3.02 5.28 2.32
C TRP A 161 -3.07 3.93 3.03
N PRO A 162 -3.98 3.64 4.00
CA PRO A 162 -4.02 2.33 4.64
C PRO A 162 -4.23 1.17 3.65
N ASP A 163 -5.14 1.35 2.68
CA ASP A 163 -5.48 0.35 1.66
C ASP A 163 -4.32 0.17 0.67
N VAL A 164 -3.71 1.28 0.24
CA VAL A 164 -2.53 1.28 -0.63
C VAL A 164 -1.32 0.67 0.08
N HIS A 165 -1.10 0.96 1.36
CA HIS A 165 0.03 0.45 2.13
C HIS A 165 -0.09 -1.05 2.34
N GLY A 166 -1.26 -1.55 2.73
CA GLY A 166 -1.48 -2.97 2.89
C GLY A 166 -1.31 -3.74 1.58
N SER A 167 -1.87 -3.20 0.50
CA SER A 167 -1.70 -3.74 -0.85
C SER A 167 -0.25 -3.73 -1.31
N PHE A 168 0.47 -2.63 -1.06
CA PHE A 168 1.88 -2.48 -1.39
C PHE A 168 2.72 -3.54 -0.69
N LEU A 169 2.55 -3.71 0.62
CA LEU A 169 3.30 -4.70 1.39
C LEU A 169 2.97 -6.13 0.97
N TYR A 170 1.69 -6.41 0.71
CA TYR A 170 1.27 -7.70 0.17
C TYR A 170 2.03 -8.01 -1.12
N CYS A 171 1.92 -7.16 -2.14
CA CYS A 171 2.60 -7.38 -3.43
C CYS A 171 4.12 -7.38 -3.33
N TRP A 172 4.70 -6.55 -2.44
CA TRP A 172 6.15 -6.56 -2.19
C TRP A 172 6.63 -7.94 -1.73
N THR A 173 5.89 -8.52 -0.79
CA THR A 173 6.23 -9.83 -0.24
C THR A 173 5.89 -10.99 -1.17
N THR A 174 4.77 -10.94 -1.92
CA THR A 174 4.46 -11.97 -2.92
C THR A 174 5.46 -11.96 -4.09
N ALA A 175 6.01 -10.79 -4.43
CA ALA A 175 7.10 -10.65 -5.39
C ALA A 175 8.47 -11.13 -4.84
N GLY A 176 8.53 -11.63 -3.61
CA GLY A 176 9.77 -12.11 -2.98
C GLY A 176 10.78 -11.00 -2.65
N LEU A 177 10.34 -9.74 -2.60
CA LEU A 177 11.22 -8.63 -2.26
C LEU A 177 11.43 -8.56 -0.74
N PRO A 178 12.67 -8.33 -0.26
CA PRO A 178 12.97 -8.32 1.17
C PRO A 178 12.35 -7.09 1.84
N LEU A 179 11.64 -7.29 2.94
CA LEU A 179 11.06 -6.18 3.71
C LEU A 179 12.12 -5.25 4.29
N GLY A 180 13.28 -5.78 4.69
CA GLY A 180 14.39 -5.00 5.26
C GLY A 180 14.87 -3.87 4.35
N ASP A 181 14.82 -4.06 3.03
CA ASP A 181 15.21 -3.05 2.04
C ASP A 181 14.31 -1.80 2.06
N LEU A 182 13.05 -1.93 2.54
CA LEU A 182 12.13 -0.80 2.62
C LEU A 182 12.61 0.29 3.59
N SER A 183 13.38 -0.07 4.62
CA SER A 183 13.99 0.90 5.54
C SER A 183 15.03 1.80 4.88
N HIS A 184 15.57 1.36 3.73
CA HIS A 184 16.51 2.11 2.90
C HIS A 184 15.85 2.77 1.69
N CYS A 185 14.51 2.78 1.63
CA CYS A 185 13.77 3.34 0.51
C CYS A 185 13.05 4.64 0.89
N VAL A 186 12.84 5.49 -0.12
CA VAL A 186 11.87 6.59 -0.04
C VAL A 186 10.68 6.23 -0.91
N LEU A 187 9.50 6.25 -0.32
CA LEU A 187 8.26 6.01 -1.03
C LEU A 187 7.59 7.34 -1.40
N ILE A 188 7.23 7.51 -2.66
CA ILE A 188 6.42 8.62 -3.14
C ILE A 188 5.08 8.05 -3.57
N VAL A 189 4.01 8.55 -2.94
CA VAL A 189 2.64 8.12 -3.19
C VAL A 189 1.96 9.21 -4.00
N GLY A 190 1.23 8.82 -5.04
CA GLY A 190 0.59 9.77 -5.92
C GLY A 190 -0.34 9.13 -6.92
N ARG A 191 -0.64 9.90 -7.98
CA ARG A 191 -1.37 9.40 -9.15
C ARG A 191 -0.44 9.43 -10.36
N LEU A 192 -0.34 8.31 -11.06
CA LEU A 192 0.34 8.23 -12.34
C LEU A 192 -0.65 8.65 -13.43
N GLY A 193 -0.26 9.62 -14.25
CA GLY A 193 -0.98 10.04 -15.44
C GLY A 193 -0.01 10.27 -16.60
N THR A 194 -0.52 10.87 -17.68
CA THR A 194 0.26 11.25 -18.86
C THR A 194 0.23 12.78 -19.03
N PHE A 195 1.39 13.36 -19.36
CA PHE A 195 1.52 14.77 -19.73
C PHE A 195 2.12 14.82 -21.13
N GLY A 196 1.26 14.99 -22.15
CA GLY A 196 1.60 14.59 -23.52
C GLY A 196 1.92 13.09 -23.56
N ASP A 197 3.01 12.72 -24.24
CA ASP A 197 3.42 11.32 -24.39
C ASP A 197 4.31 10.79 -23.27
N ARG A 198 4.47 11.54 -22.17
CA ARG A 198 5.37 11.18 -21.06
C ARG A 198 4.59 10.79 -19.81
N PRO A 199 4.94 9.67 -19.15
CA PRO A 199 4.37 9.35 -17.86
C PRO A 199 4.82 10.41 -16.83
N HIS A 200 3.90 10.84 -15.98
CA HIS A 200 4.19 11.74 -14.87
C HIS A 200 3.50 11.24 -13.59
N LEU A 201 4.22 11.34 -12.47
CA LEU A 201 3.70 11.04 -11.15
C LEU A 201 3.36 12.34 -10.43
N GLU A 202 2.07 12.57 -10.24
CA GLU A 202 1.56 13.63 -9.37
C GLU A 202 1.67 13.17 -7.91
N ALA A 203 2.74 13.60 -7.24
CA ALA A 203 3.04 13.22 -5.86
C ALA A 203 2.02 13.85 -4.90
N SER A 204 1.22 13.00 -4.25
CA SER A 204 0.31 13.38 -3.18
C SER A 204 0.98 13.36 -1.82
N GLY A 205 2.02 12.54 -1.64
CA GLY A 205 2.77 12.47 -0.40
C GLY A 205 4.06 11.65 -0.47
N ARG A 206 4.85 11.74 0.59
CA ARG A 206 6.03 10.93 0.84
C ARG A 206 5.78 10.07 2.07
N VAL A 207 6.16 8.81 1.97
CA VAL A 207 6.13 7.86 3.07
C VAL A 207 7.56 7.45 3.42
N LEU A 208 7.83 7.49 4.73
CA LEU A 208 9.07 7.03 5.33
C LEU A 208 8.77 5.75 6.10
N ILE A 209 9.52 4.69 5.81
CA ILE A 209 9.48 3.47 6.62
C ILE A 209 10.42 3.69 7.80
N THR A 210 9.84 3.82 8.99
CA THR A 210 10.58 4.18 10.20
C THR A 210 11.16 2.97 10.90
N SER A 211 10.55 1.80 10.74
CA SER A 211 11.13 0.54 11.18
C SER A 211 10.53 -0.64 10.42
N VAL A 212 11.34 -1.69 10.31
CA VAL A 212 10.95 -3.02 9.85
C VAL A 212 11.48 -4.01 10.88
N GLU A 213 10.61 -4.82 11.45
CA GLU A 213 10.95 -5.84 12.45
C GLU A 213 10.59 -7.21 11.90
N ASP A 214 11.57 -8.11 11.76
CA ASP A 214 11.33 -9.46 11.26
C ASP A 214 10.71 -10.35 12.35
N GLY A 215 9.56 -10.96 12.04
CA GLY A 215 8.78 -11.77 12.98
C GLY A 215 9.49 -13.04 13.50
N VAL A 216 10.57 -13.45 12.86
CA VAL A 216 11.36 -14.64 13.23
C VAL A 216 12.17 -14.40 14.51
N ALA A 217 12.60 -13.16 14.78
CA ALA A 217 13.39 -12.84 15.96
C ALA A 217 12.58 -12.95 17.27
N VAL A 218 11.27 -12.68 17.23
CA VAL A 218 10.40 -12.68 18.43
C VAL A 218 10.16 -14.09 18.98
N ARG A 219 10.25 -15.15 18.15
CA ARG A 219 10.08 -16.54 18.63
C ARG A 219 11.26 -17.07 19.44
N ARG A 220 12.48 -16.57 19.23
CA ARG A 220 13.68 -17.05 19.95
C ARG A 220 13.86 -16.46 21.34
N LEU A 221 13.14 -15.38 21.67
CA LEU A 221 13.19 -14.74 23.00
C LEU A 221 12.04 -15.19 23.92
N ALA A 222 11.13 -16.04 23.43
CA ALA A 222 9.97 -16.54 24.16
C ALA A 222 10.00 -18.07 24.36
N SER A 223 11.13 -18.72 24.03
CA SER A 223 11.45 -20.13 24.28
C SER A 223 12.60 -20.23 25.26
#